data_AF-A0A4S2LY99-F1
#
_entry.id   AF-A0A4S2LY99-F1
#
_cell.length_a   1.000
_cell.length_b   1.000
_cell.length_c   1.000
_cell.angle_alpha   90.00
_cell.angle_beta   90.00
_cell.angle_gamma   90.00
#
_symmetry.space_group_name_H-M   'P 1'
#
loop_
_entity.id
_entity.type
_entity.pdbx_description
1 polymer ?
#
loop_
_entity_poly.entity_id
_entity_poly.type
_entity_poly.pdbx_seq_one_letter_code
_entity_poly.pdbx_strand_id
1 'polypeptide(L)'
;MDSLPAENVKQTPSLDSLDLGDPPEDWRGWFAYMALKFTVYVAKDPWGFLGTVLMIVTPLFMLGAFCAYKLAQELKKQEMEKKLKAKRSAAIAKSRKQVKAD
;
A
#
# COMPACT_ATOMS: atom_id res chain seq x y z
N MET A 1 -28.25 -12.38 45.89
CA MET A 1 -27.15 -13.15 45.28
C MET A 1 -27.37 -13.18 43.78
N ASP A 2 -27.50 -12.02 43.13
CA ASP A 2 -26.40 -11.13 42.71
C ASP A 2 -25.53 -11.76 41.62
N SER A 3 -26.07 -11.83 40.41
CA SER A 3 -25.29 -11.87 39.18
C SER A 3 -25.48 -10.54 38.45
N LEU A 4 -24.53 -9.63 38.71
CA LEU A 4 -24.29 -8.37 38.02
C LEU A 4 -23.95 -8.59 36.53
N PRO A 5 -23.97 -7.52 35.73
CA PRO A 5 -24.66 -7.48 34.45
C PRO A 5 -23.79 -8.00 33.33
N ALA A 6 -24.38 -8.82 32.45
CA ALA A 6 -23.88 -8.97 31.11
C ALA A 6 -23.96 -7.60 30.44
N GLU A 7 -22.82 -6.92 30.49
CA GLU A 7 -22.23 -6.21 29.37
C GLU A 7 -23.27 -5.43 28.57
N ASN A 8 -23.31 -4.14 28.90
CA ASN A 8 -23.75 -3.06 28.05
C ASN A 8 -23.33 -3.37 26.60
N VAL A 9 -24.19 -4.08 25.87
CA VAL A 9 -24.31 -4.01 24.43
C VAL A 9 -24.56 -2.53 24.23
N LYS A 10 -23.47 -1.82 23.95
CA LYS A 10 -23.41 -0.40 23.71
C LYS A 10 -24.22 -0.20 22.45
N GLN A 11 -25.53 -0.21 22.66
CA GLN A 11 -26.62 0.25 21.84
C GLN A 11 -26.00 1.29 20.94
N THR A 12 -25.81 0.97 19.67
CA THR A 12 -25.29 1.88 18.66
C THR A 12 -26.29 3.02 18.57
N PRO A 13 -26.11 4.15 19.28
CA PRO A 13 -27.07 5.22 19.19
C PRO A 13 -26.57 6.10 18.04
N SER A 14 -27.46 6.42 17.11
CA SER A 14 -27.22 7.38 16.03
C SER A 14 -26.12 7.01 15.03
N LEU A 15 -26.40 6.03 14.17
CA LEU A 15 -25.83 6.00 12.81
C LEU A 15 -26.93 6.13 11.75
N ASP A 16 -28.16 5.72 12.05
CA ASP A 16 -29.35 5.92 11.20
C ASP A 16 -29.91 7.35 11.24
N SER A 17 -29.56 8.16 12.25
CA SER A 17 -30.11 9.52 12.41
C SER A 17 -29.20 10.63 11.89
N LEU A 18 -28.02 10.30 11.35
CA LEU A 18 -27.28 11.25 10.51
C LEU A 18 -27.75 11.04 9.08
N ASP A 19 -28.77 11.81 8.71
CA ASP A 19 -29.30 11.96 7.36
C ASP A 19 -28.26 12.62 6.45
N LEU A 20 -27.19 11.88 6.12
CA LEU A 20 -26.39 12.15 4.93
C LEU A 20 -27.13 11.44 3.80
N GLY A 21 -27.95 12.21 3.08
CA GLY A 21 -28.70 11.77 1.91
C GLY A 21 -27.84 11.05 0.88
N ASP A 22 -28.52 10.51 -0.14
CA ASP A 22 -28.02 9.55 -1.13
C ASP A 22 -26.51 9.63 -1.42
N PRO A 23 -25.80 8.48 -1.45
CA PRO A 23 -24.37 8.48 -1.75
C PRO A 23 -24.15 9.20 -3.09
N PRO A 24 -23.39 10.30 -3.11
CA PRO A 24 -23.19 11.08 -4.33
C PRO A 24 -22.54 10.18 -5.39
N GLU A 25 -23.05 10.25 -6.62
CA GLU A 25 -22.57 9.48 -7.77
C GLU A 25 -21.11 9.84 -8.16
N ASP A 26 -20.58 10.91 -7.57
CA ASP A 26 -19.19 11.35 -7.70
C ASP A 26 -18.23 10.64 -6.73
N TRP A 27 -17.14 10.08 -7.26
CA TRP A 27 -16.07 9.43 -6.49
C TRP A 27 -15.51 10.31 -5.36
N ARG A 28 -15.46 11.63 -5.59
CA ARG A 28 -15.01 12.64 -4.63
C ARG A 28 -15.98 12.77 -3.45
N GLY A 29 -17.28 12.72 -3.72
CA GLY A 29 -18.32 12.75 -2.69
C GLY A 29 -18.34 11.45 -1.90
N TRP A 30 -18.16 10.31 -2.57
CA TRP A 30 -18.00 9.02 -1.91
C TRP A 30 -16.77 8.99 -0.97
N PHE A 31 -15.64 9.55 -1.40
CA PHE A 31 -14.45 9.68 -0.55
C PHE A 31 -14.71 10.57 0.68
N ALA A 32 -15.39 11.71 0.50
CA ALA A 32 -15.73 12.60 1.60
C ALA A 32 -16.69 11.93 2.59
N TYR A 33 -17.71 11.22 2.10
CA TYR A 33 -18.64 10.43 2.90
C TYR A 33 -17.91 9.36 3.72
N MET A 34 -17.02 8.61 3.06
CA MET A 34 -16.32 7.52 3.70
C MET A 34 -15.29 8.05 4.70
N ALA A 35 -14.57 9.13 4.38
CA ALA A 35 -13.66 9.81 5.30
C ALA A 35 -14.38 10.36 6.54
N LEU A 36 -15.58 10.93 6.38
CA LEU A 36 -16.38 11.39 7.51
C LEU A 36 -16.80 10.23 8.42
N LYS A 37 -17.28 9.13 7.83
CA LYS A 37 -17.60 7.89 8.57
C LYS A 37 -16.39 7.34 9.33
N PHE A 38 -15.24 7.27 8.67
CA PHE A 38 -14.00 6.82 9.30
C PHE A 38 -13.57 7.76 10.43
N THR A 39 -13.70 9.07 10.26
CA THR A 39 -13.31 10.06 11.28
C THR A 39 -14.18 9.93 12.54
N VAL A 40 -15.50 9.76 12.38
CA VAL A 40 -16.42 9.53 13.50
C VAL A 40 -16.12 8.19 14.19
N TYR A 41 -15.78 7.15 13.42
CA TYR A 41 -15.40 5.85 13.96
C TYR A 41 -14.09 5.91 14.75
N VAL A 42 -13.06 6.59 14.22
CA VAL A 42 -11.76 6.79 14.87
C VAL A 42 -11.90 7.59 16.17
N ALA A 43 -12.80 8.57 16.22
CA ALA A 43 -13.07 9.35 17.42
C ALA A 43 -13.66 8.52 18.57
N LYS A 44 -14.32 7.40 18.27
CA LYS A 44 -14.98 6.54 19.26
C LYS A 44 -14.01 5.52 19.88
N ASP A 45 -13.16 4.89 19.06
CA ASP A 45 -12.21 3.87 19.50
C ASP A 45 -10.92 3.91 18.64
N PRO A 46 -9.96 4.80 18.96
CA PRO A 46 -8.76 4.98 18.13
C PRO A 46 -7.84 3.76 18.17
N TRP A 47 -7.79 3.04 19.30
CA TRP A 47 -6.89 1.89 19.47
C TRP A 47 -7.38 0.64 18.73
N GLY A 48 -8.71 0.41 18.70
CA GLY A 48 -9.31 -0.69 17.95
C GLY A 48 -9.19 -0.52 16.43
N PHE A 49 -9.35 0.72 15.94
CA PHE A 49 -9.10 1.05 14.55
C PHE A 49 -7.63 0.81 14.16
N LEU A 50 -6.69 1.32 14.97
CA LEU A 50 -5.27 1.18 14.69
C LEU A 50 -4.84 -0.29 14.64
N GLY A 51 -5.32 -1.11 15.58
CA GLY A 51 -5.06 -2.55 15.59
C GLY A 51 -5.57 -3.27 14.33
N THR A 52 -6.80 -2.95 13.92
CA THR A 52 -7.44 -3.56 12.74
C THR A 52 -6.73 -3.14 11.44
N VAL A 53 -6.41 -1.85 11.32
CA VAL A 53 -5.66 -1.31 10.18
C VAL A 53 -4.28 -1.93 10.12
N LEU A 54 -3.54 -2.04 11.23
CA LEU A 54 -2.25 -2.72 11.24
C LEU A 54 -2.38 -4.20 10.83
N MET A 55 -3.42 -4.89 11.30
CA MET A 55 -3.65 -6.29 10.96
C MET A 55 -3.84 -6.52 9.45
N ILE A 56 -4.49 -5.58 8.75
CA ILE A 56 -4.72 -5.64 7.30
C ILE A 56 -3.52 -5.08 6.52
N VAL A 57 -2.95 -3.98 6.97
CA VAL A 57 -1.84 -3.29 6.31
C VAL A 57 -0.56 -4.12 6.36
N THR A 58 -0.28 -4.80 7.48
CA THR A 58 0.95 -5.60 7.64
C THR A 58 1.11 -6.69 6.57
N PRO A 59 0.14 -7.59 6.32
CA PRO A 59 0.26 -8.60 5.27
C PRO A 59 0.26 -7.95 3.87
N LEU A 60 -0.52 -6.90 3.65
CA LEU A 60 -0.54 -6.20 2.37
C LEU A 60 0.81 -5.53 2.06
N PHE A 61 1.42 -4.92 3.06
CA PHE A 61 2.74 -4.30 2.96
C PHE A 61 3.83 -5.34 2.73
N MET A 62 3.77 -6.50 3.40
CA MET A 62 4.68 -7.62 3.15
C MET A 62 4.59 -8.14 1.71
N LEU A 63 3.38 -8.31 1.18
CA LEU A 63 3.18 -8.71 -0.22
C LEU A 63 3.71 -7.64 -1.18
N GLY A 64 3.46 -6.37 -0.89
CA GLY A 64 3.99 -5.24 -1.66
C GLY A 64 5.52 -5.21 -1.66
N ALA A 65 6.13 -5.38 -0.49
CA ALA A 65 7.58 -5.44 -0.32
C ALA A 65 8.19 -6.64 -1.04
N PHE A 66 7.54 -7.81 -1.00
CA PHE A 66 7.99 -9.00 -1.71
C PHE A 66 7.96 -8.78 -3.23
N CYS A 67 6.88 -8.19 -3.74
CA CYS A 67 6.75 -7.90 -5.16
C CYS A 67 7.80 -6.87 -5.61
N ALA A 68 7.99 -5.80 -4.84
CA ALA A 68 9.02 -4.80 -5.07
C ALA A 68 10.44 -5.39 -5.02
N TYR A 69 10.69 -6.35 -4.12
CA TYR A 69 11.97 -7.04 -4.03
C TYR A 69 12.28 -7.89 -5.26
N LYS A 70 11.31 -8.64 -5.80
CA LYS A 70 11.51 -9.40 -7.04
C LYS A 70 11.75 -8.47 -8.23
N LEU A 71 11.02 -7.36 -8.30
CA LEU A 71 11.23 -6.36 -9.35
C LEU A 71 12.62 -5.71 -9.24
N ALA A 72 13.06 -5.39 -8.03
CA ALA A 72 14.40 -4.85 -7.78
C ALA A 72 15.51 -5.86 -8.13
N GLN A 73 15.30 -7.15 -7.90
CA GLN A 73 16.24 -8.19 -8.34
C GLN A 73 16.35 -8.26 -9.87
N GLU A 74 15.23 -8.18 -10.57
CA GLU A 74 15.22 -8.20 -12.04
C GLU A 74 15.94 -6.98 -12.61
N LEU A 75 15.73 -5.81 -12.01
CA LEU A 75 16.43 -4.58 -12.40
C LEU A 75 17.96 -4.71 -12.21
N LYS A 76 18.41 -5.32 -11.10
CA LYS A 76 19.84 -5.59 -10.84
C LYS A 76 20.44 -6.56 -11.85
N LYS A 77 19.71 -7.60 -12.25
CA LYS A 77 20.16 -8.54 -13.30
C LYS A 77 20.34 -7.84 -14.64
N GLN A 78 19.34 -7.05 -15.05
CA GLN A 78 19.43 -6.29 -16.30
C GLN A 78 20.57 -5.28 -16.28
N GLU A 79 20.86 -4.65 -15.13
CA GLU A 79 21.99 -3.73 -15.02
C GLU A 79 23.34 -4.44 -15.16
N MET A 80 23.50 -5.62 -14.56
CA MET A 80 24.72 -6.43 -14.73
C MET A 80 24.89 -6.91 -16.17
N GLU A 81 23.84 -7.37 -16.83
CA GLU A 81 23.89 -7.78 -18.23
C GLU A 81 24.21 -6.61 -19.16
N LYS A 82 23.61 -5.43 -18.93
CA LYS A 82 23.94 -4.21 -19.69
C LYS A 82 25.40 -3.80 -19.47
N LYS A 83 25.91 -3.88 -18.23
CA LYS A 83 27.33 -3.61 -17.93
C LYS A 83 28.26 -4.60 -18.61
N LEU A 84 27.92 -5.89 -18.64
CA LEU A 84 28.71 -6.92 -19.31
C LEU A 84 28.72 -6.73 -20.84
N LYS A 85 27.55 -6.44 -21.42
CA LYS A 85 27.41 -6.13 -22.86
C LYS A 85 28.16 -4.84 -23.24
N ALA A 86 28.12 -3.81 -22.41
CA ALA A 86 28.88 -2.56 -22.61
C ALA A 86 30.40 -2.78 -22.52
N LYS A 87 30.87 -3.64 -21.61
CA LYS A 87 32.30 -4.01 -21.53
C LYS A 87 32.76 -4.77 -22.77
N ARG A 88 31.93 -5.71 -23.27
CA ARG A 88 32.22 -6.46 -24.50
C ARG A 88 32.23 -5.57 -25.73
N SER A 89 31.26 -4.67 -25.88
CA SER A 89 31.22 -3.73 -27.01
C SER A 89 32.36 -2.71 -26.96
N ALA A 90 32.76 -2.23 -25.78
CA ALA A 90 33.91 -1.35 -25.60
C ALA A 90 35.24 -2.04 -25.97
N ALA A 91 35.41 -3.32 -25.61
CA ALA A 91 36.59 -4.10 -26.00
C ALA A 91 36.66 -4.31 -27.53
N ILE A 92 35.54 -4.64 -28.18
CA ILE A 92 35.45 -4.80 -29.64
C ILE A 92 35.65 -3.46 -30.36
N ALA A 93 35.14 -2.35 -29.81
CA ALA A 93 35.35 -1.02 -30.39
C ALA A 93 36.82 -0.58 -30.28
N LYS A 94 37.51 -0.91 -29.18
CA LYS A 94 38.94 -0.65 -29.02
C LYS A 94 39.78 -1.48 -29.99
N SER A 95 39.49 -2.78 -30.14
CA SER A 95 40.23 -3.62 -31.09
C SER A 95 39.99 -3.18 -32.54
N ARG A 96 38.76 -2.81 -32.92
CA ARG A 96 38.46 -2.27 -34.25
C ARG A 96 39.13 -0.92 -34.54
N LYS A 97 39.37 -0.08 -33.52
CA LYS A 97 40.12 1.17 -33.67
C LYS A 97 41.62 0.93 -33.87
N GLN A 98 42.18 -0.07 -33.20
CA GLN A 98 43.60 -0.44 -33.39
C GLN A 98 43.87 -1.03 -34.78
N VAL A 99 42.96 -1.82 -35.33
CA VAL A 99 43.07 -2.38 -36.71
C VAL A 99 42.98 -1.31 -37.81
N LYS A 100 42.43 -0.12 -37.52
CA LYS A 100 42.34 0.99 -38.50
C LYS A 100 43.51 1.99 -38.42
N ALA A 101 44.40 1.83 -37.44
CA ALA A 101 45.54 2.71 -37.22
C ALA A 101 46.88 2.09 -37.67
N ASP A 102 46.83 0.87 -38.24
CA ASP A 102 47.91 0.18 -38.94
C ASP A 102 47.71 0.31 -40.46
#